data_AF-A0A1S4FKJ8-F1
#
_entry.id   AF-A0A1S4FKJ8-F1
#
_cell.length_a   1.000
_cell.length_b   1.000
_cell.length_c   1.000
_cell.angle_alpha   90.00
_cell.angle_beta   90.00
_cell.angle_gamma   90.00
#
_symmetry.space_group_name_H-M   'P 1'
#
loop_
_entity.id
_entity.type
_entity.pdbx_description
1 polymer ?
#
loop_
_entity_poly.entity_id
_entity_poly.type
_entity_poly.pdbx_seq_one_letter_code
_entity_poly.pdbx_strand_id
1 'polypeptide(L)'
;MRLIDKVREVVTVPVSPKYLRISTILIAIYKVLIAHVLLFIMLLGLAHAEEMSAILGADIADQKEREEYVYIPTNAKGETMNQLRFKSAASLASVTLYMLYVGTTLATIYVLSCLGLLIGTLRNRHEFFIPWMVVDFFGTLISASVMIAVGYNKVAYYGIGQWQYWGFCAVMTAFNIVIWMVVRMFYKNLVHMTKLREVAVVAIPCPSPGSKQIPYHFRKENMHLSDGGLKHILFDSNEANYLV
;
A
#
# COMPACT_ATOMS: atom_id res chain seq x y z
N MET A 1 -4.30 26.58 22.11
CA MET A 1 -5.33 26.68 21.05
C MET A 1 -4.74 27.04 19.70
N ARG A 2 -4.21 28.26 19.47
CA ARG A 2 -3.71 28.70 18.14
C ARG A 2 -2.71 27.77 17.41
N LEU A 3 -1.85 27.05 18.13
CA LEU A 3 -0.90 26.10 17.53
C LEU A 3 -1.58 24.81 17.07
N ILE A 4 -2.55 24.30 17.84
CA ILE A 4 -3.32 23.11 17.50
C ILE A 4 -4.21 23.41 16.29
N ASP A 5 -4.80 24.61 16.26
CA ASP A 5 -5.63 25.05 15.13
C ASP A 5 -4.79 25.23 13.85
N LYS A 6 -3.59 25.82 13.94
CA LYS A 6 -2.66 25.91 12.80
C LYS A 6 -2.16 24.55 12.31
N VAL A 7 -1.81 23.65 13.22
CA VAL A 7 -1.40 22.28 12.85
C VAL A 7 -2.56 21.54 12.19
N ARG A 8 -3.78 21.68 12.72
CA ARG A 8 -4.99 21.13 12.12
C ARG A 8 -5.21 21.70 10.72
N GLU A 9 -5.07 23.01 10.56
CA GLU A 9 -5.25 23.71 9.29
C GLU A 9 -4.24 23.20 8.24
N VAL A 10 -2.95 23.11 8.58
CA VAL A 10 -1.89 22.55 7.73
C VAL A 10 -2.15 21.09 7.37
N VAL A 11 -2.62 20.27 8.31
CA VAL A 11 -2.99 18.87 8.05
C VAL A 11 -4.24 18.76 7.19
N THR A 12 -5.16 19.73 7.26
CA THR A 12 -6.40 19.75 6.46
C THR A 12 -6.25 20.39 5.08
N VAL A 13 -5.19 21.15 4.81
CA VAL A 13 -4.90 21.72 3.48
C VAL A 13 -4.83 20.65 2.38
N PRO A 14 -4.09 19.51 2.54
CA PRO A 14 -4.11 18.43 1.53
C PRO A 14 -5.44 17.66 1.48
N VAL A 15 -6.31 17.84 2.48
CA VAL A 15 -7.65 17.27 2.59
C VAL A 15 -8.69 18.19 1.90
N SER A 16 -8.31 19.40 1.48
CA SER A 16 -9.19 20.32 0.78
C SER A 16 -9.60 19.76 -0.59
N PRO A 17 -10.90 19.79 -0.95
CA PRO A 17 -11.41 19.22 -2.21
C PRO A 17 -10.75 19.79 -3.46
N LYS A 18 -10.22 21.03 -3.40
CA LYS A 18 -9.54 21.70 -4.51
C LYS A 18 -8.21 21.04 -4.91
N TYR A 19 -7.45 20.53 -3.94
CA TYR A 19 -6.11 19.94 -4.17
C TYR A 19 -6.08 18.43 -4.05
N LEU A 20 -7.19 17.82 -3.65
CA LEU A 20 -7.33 16.40 -3.33
C LEU A 20 -6.82 15.47 -4.45
N ARG A 21 -7.08 15.82 -5.72
CA ARG A 21 -6.58 15.05 -6.87
C ARG A 21 -5.06 15.15 -7.01
N ILE A 22 -4.49 16.35 -6.94
CA ILE A 22 -3.03 16.56 -7.07
C ILE A 22 -2.30 15.89 -5.91
N SER A 23 -2.78 16.05 -4.68
CA SER A 23 -2.23 15.39 -3.50
C SER A 23 -2.26 13.86 -3.63
N THR A 24 -3.36 13.29 -4.13
CA THR A 24 -3.46 11.84 -4.30
C THR A 24 -2.53 11.32 -5.41
N ILE A 25 -2.35 12.07 -6.50
CA ILE A 25 -1.37 11.74 -7.56
C ILE A 25 0.06 11.75 -6.99
N LEU A 26 0.41 12.79 -6.24
CA LEU A 26 1.74 12.89 -5.61
C LEU A 26 1.99 11.74 -4.64
N ILE A 27 1.00 11.39 -3.82
CA ILE A 27 1.05 10.24 -2.90
C ILE A 27 1.23 8.94 -3.69
N ALA A 28 0.50 8.74 -4.78
CA ALA A 28 0.61 7.54 -5.60
C ALA A 28 2.01 7.39 -6.20
N ILE A 29 2.58 8.46 -6.77
CA ILE A 29 3.94 8.47 -7.31
C ILE A 29 4.96 8.15 -6.20
N TYR A 30 4.86 8.82 -5.05
CA TYR A 30 5.75 8.60 -3.91
C TYR A 30 5.69 7.14 -3.41
N LYS A 31 4.48 6.58 -3.27
CA LYS A 31 4.28 5.19 -2.83
C LYS A 31 4.82 4.18 -3.84
N VAL A 32 4.65 4.44 -5.14
CA VAL A 32 5.25 3.61 -6.21
C VAL A 32 6.77 3.61 -6.11
N LEU A 33 7.41 4.77 -5.94
CA LEU A 33 8.87 4.86 -5.80
C LEU A 33 9.37 4.08 -4.58
N ILE A 34 8.73 4.25 -3.42
CA ILE A 34 9.08 3.49 -2.21
C ILE A 34 8.90 1.99 -2.42
N ALA A 35 7.79 1.57 -3.04
CA ALA A 35 7.51 0.16 -3.27
C ALA A 35 8.60 -0.49 -4.15
N HIS A 36 9.10 0.21 -5.16
CA HIS A 36 10.20 -0.28 -6.01
C HIS A 36 11.53 -0.35 -5.26
N VAL A 37 11.86 0.67 -4.45
CA VAL A 37 13.06 0.63 -3.61
C VAL A 37 13.00 -0.53 -2.63
N LEU A 38 11.85 -0.76 -2.00
CA LEU A 38 11.64 -1.88 -1.09
C LEU A 38 11.79 -3.22 -1.81
N LEU A 39 11.16 -3.39 -2.99
CA LEU A 39 11.30 -4.60 -3.79
C LEU A 39 12.77 -4.85 -4.18
N PHE A 40 13.49 -3.80 -4.58
CA PHE A 40 14.90 -3.89 -4.93
C PHE A 40 15.75 -4.37 -3.74
N ILE A 41 15.54 -3.81 -2.54
CA ILE A 41 16.24 -4.25 -1.32
C ILE A 41 15.92 -5.71 -0.99
N MET A 42 14.66 -6.14 -1.14
CA MET A 42 14.27 -7.53 -0.88
C MET A 42 14.92 -8.50 -1.87
N LEU A 43 14.98 -8.14 -3.15
CA LEU A 43 15.65 -8.95 -4.18
C LEU A 43 17.16 -9.04 -3.94
N LEU A 44 17.81 -7.93 -3.56
CA LEU A 44 19.22 -7.95 -3.16
C LEU A 44 19.44 -8.86 -1.94
N GLY A 45 18.58 -8.75 -0.93
CA GLY A 45 18.64 -9.61 0.26
C GLY A 45 18.48 -11.09 -0.08
N LEU A 46 17.56 -11.41 -0.99
CA LEU A 46 17.34 -12.78 -1.47
C LEU A 46 18.58 -13.32 -2.21
N ALA A 47 19.14 -12.55 -3.15
CA ALA A 47 20.33 -12.96 -3.88
C ALA A 47 21.53 -13.21 -2.96
N HIS A 48 21.77 -12.33 -1.99
CA HIS A 48 22.83 -12.53 -1.00
C HIS A 48 22.58 -13.71 -0.07
N ALA A 49 21.33 -13.96 0.33
CA ALA A 49 20.98 -15.11 1.16
C ALA A 49 21.13 -16.44 0.39
N GLU A 50 20.80 -16.46 -0.91
CA GLU A 50 21.02 -17.62 -1.78
C GLU A 50 22.51 -17.92 -1.93
N GLU A 51 23.34 -16.90 -2.18
CA GLU A 51 24.80 -17.04 -2.24
C GLU A 51 25.37 -17.58 -0.93
N MET A 52 24.96 -16.99 0.21
CA MET A 52 25.38 -17.45 1.53
C MET A 52 24.97 -18.91 1.81
N SER A 53 23.76 -19.30 1.40
CA SER A 53 23.29 -20.68 1.56
C SER A 53 24.05 -21.66 0.66
N ALA A 54 24.46 -21.25 -0.54
CA ALA A 54 25.23 -22.08 -1.45
C ALA A 54 26.64 -22.34 -0.90
N ILE A 55 27.31 -21.30 -0.40
CA ILE A 55 28.63 -21.41 0.25
C ILE A 55 28.54 -22.33 1.48
N LEU A 56 27.52 -22.14 2.32
CA LEU A 56 27.32 -23.01 3.48
C LEU A 56 27.10 -24.48 3.08
N GLY A 57 26.39 -24.73 1.98
CA GLY A 57 26.21 -26.08 1.43
C GLY A 57 27.53 -26.71 0.96
N ALA A 58 28.39 -25.93 0.32
CA ALA A 58 29.74 -26.36 -0.08
C ALA A 58 30.61 -26.67 1.15
N ASP A 59 30.63 -25.79 2.16
CA ASP A 59 31.39 -26.00 3.40
C ASP A 59 30.96 -27.26 4.15
N ILE A 60 29.66 -27.58 4.14
CA ILE A 60 29.12 -28.81 4.75
C ILE A 60 29.59 -30.06 3.97
N ALA A 61 29.63 -29.99 2.64
CA ALA A 61 30.09 -31.09 1.80
C ALA A 61 31.59 -31.35 2.00
N ASP A 62 32.41 -30.30 2.01
CA ASP A 62 33.86 -30.38 2.22
C ASP A 62 34.19 -30.94 3.62
N GLN A 63 33.45 -30.52 4.65
CA GLN A 63 33.58 -31.10 5.99
C GLN A 63 33.27 -32.59 6.03
N LYS A 64 32.20 -33.01 5.33
CA LYS A 64 31.80 -34.41 5.27
C LYS A 64 32.85 -35.27 4.57
N GLU A 65 33.44 -34.77 3.49
CA GLU A 65 34.56 -35.45 2.82
C GLU A 65 35.77 -35.58 3.77
N ARG A 66 36.12 -34.51 4.50
CA ARG A 66 37.25 -34.54 5.44
C ARG A 66 37.06 -35.52 6.61
N GLU A 67 35.83 -35.68 7.09
CA GLU A 67 35.46 -36.63 8.14
C GLU A 67 35.63 -38.09 7.70
N GLU A 68 35.61 -38.38 6.40
CA GLU A 68 35.86 -39.72 5.86
C GLU A 68 37.34 -40.14 5.97
N TYR A 69 38.26 -39.18 5.89
CA TYR A 69 39.71 -39.44 5.86
C TYR A 69 40.43 -39.15 7.20
N VAL A 70 39.84 -38.36 8.09
CA VAL A 70 40.47 -37.91 9.34
C VAL A 70 39.56 -38.17 10.53
N TYR A 71 40.06 -38.88 11.55
CA TYR A 71 39.35 -39.05 12.82
C TYR A 71 39.24 -37.71 13.56
N ILE A 72 38.01 -37.19 13.69
CA ILE A 72 37.72 -35.95 14.41
C ILE A 72 37.10 -36.31 15.78
N PRO A 73 37.58 -35.73 16.89
CA PRO A 73 37.01 -36.01 18.21
C PRO A 73 35.54 -35.57 18.28
N THR A 74 34.67 -36.53 18.58
CA THR A 74 33.21 -36.35 18.73
C THR A 74 32.79 -36.20 20.19
N ASN A 75 31.71 -35.45 20.43
CA ASN A 75 31.08 -35.35 21.76
C ASN A 75 30.37 -36.67 22.15
N ALA A 76 29.81 -36.74 23.36
CA ALA A 76 29.09 -37.92 23.89
C ALA A 76 27.91 -38.42 23.02
N LYS A 77 27.43 -37.62 22.07
CA LYS A 77 26.39 -37.99 21.08
C LYS A 77 26.95 -38.45 19.73
N GLY A 78 28.27 -38.54 19.57
CA GLY A 78 28.92 -38.88 18.30
C GLY A 78 28.96 -37.74 17.28
N GLU A 79 28.65 -36.50 17.68
CA GLU A 79 28.65 -35.33 16.79
C GLU A 79 29.88 -34.44 17.05
N THR A 80 30.48 -33.92 15.98
CA THR A 80 31.56 -32.94 16.08
C THR A 80 30.98 -31.56 16.42
N MET A 81 31.75 -30.71 17.11
CA MET A 81 31.30 -29.34 17.44
C MET A 81 30.99 -28.52 16.17
N ASN A 82 31.70 -28.81 15.08
CA ASN A 82 31.49 -28.18 13.79
C ASN A 82 30.16 -28.64 13.15
N GLN A 83 29.83 -29.93 13.19
CA GLN A 83 28.53 -30.43 12.72
C GLN A 83 27.35 -29.75 13.42
N LEU A 84 27.44 -29.51 14.73
CA LEU A 84 26.40 -28.77 15.48
C LEU A 84 26.26 -27.33 14.98
N ARG A 85 27.37 -26.64 14.73
CA ARG A 85 27.38 -25.27 14.17
C ARG A 85 26.79 -25.25 12.76
N PHE A 86 27.16 -26.20 11.90
CA PHE A 86 26.63 -26.30 10.54
C PHE A 86 25.14 -26.60 10.53
N LYS A 87 24.64 -27.49 11.39
CA LYS A 87 23.20 -27.74 11.52
C LYS A 87 22.45 -26.48 11.95
N SER A 88 22.97 -25.74 12.94
CA SER A 88 22.38 -24.48 13.37
C SER A 88 22.42 -23.41 12.27
N ALA A 89 23.54 -23.29 11.56
CA ALA A 89 23.70 -22.33 10.46
C ALA A 89 22.77 -22.67 9.29
N ALA A 90 22.62 -23.94 8.93
CA ALA A 90 21.73 -24.40 7.86
C ALA A 90 20.25 -24.20 8.22
N SER A 91 19.88 -24.46 9.47
CA SER A 91 18.54 -24.14 9.97
C SER A 91 18.27 -22.64 9.94
N LEU A 92 19.25 -21.80 10.27
CA LEU A 92 19.09 -20.34 10.23
C LEU A 92 18.99 -19.84 8.78
N ALA A 93 19.86 -20.32 7.89
CA ALA A 93 19.89 -19.97 6.47
C ALA A 93 18.59 -20.36 5.74
N SER A 94 18.03 -21.53 6.05
CA SER A 94 16.75 -21.96 5.47
C SER A 94 15.58 -21.10 5.96
N VAL A 95 15.55 -20.72 7.24
CA VAL A 95 14.53 -19.81 7.79
C VAL A 95 14.65 -18.41 7.19
N THR A 96 15.86 -17.87 7.05
CA THR A 96 16.08 -16.55 6.45
C THR A 96 15.69 -16.53 4.98
N LEU A 97 16.04 -17.56 4.21
CA LEU A 97 15.61 -17.71 2.81
C LEU A 97 14.08 -17.76 2.69
N TYR A 98 13.43 -18.59 3.51
CA TYR A 98 11.97 -18.67 3.51
C TYR A 98 11.32 -17.30 3.83
N MET A 99 11.83 -16.61 4.85
CA MET A 99 11.37 -15.25 5.19
C MET A 99 11.59 -14.25 4.05
N LEU A 100 12.72 -14.33 3.34
CA LEU A 100 13.01 -13.46 2.20
C LEU A 100 12.13 -13.76 0.98
N TYR A 101 11.82 -15.03 0.70
CA TYR A 101 10.85 -15.39 -0.35
C TYR A 101 9.46 -14.85 -0.02
N VAL A 102 8.96 -15.08 1.21
CA VAL A 102 7.67 -14.55 1.66
C VAL A 102 7.67 -13.03 1.60
N GLY A 103 8.73 -12.38 2.09
CA GLY A 103 8.85 -10.93 2.04
C GLY A 103 8.90 -10.37 0.61
N THR A 104 9.58 -11.05 -0.31
CA THR A 104 9.64 -10.65 -1.73
C THR A 104 8.28 -10.78 -2.39
N THR A 105 7.53 -11.85 -2.13
CA THR A 105 6.15 -12.00 -2.64
C THR A 105 5.20 -10.94 -2.09
N LEU A 106 5.33 -10.56 -0.82
CA LEU A 106 4.57 -9.44 -0.26
C LEU A 106 4.97 -8.10 -0.89
N ALA A 107 6.26 -7.88 -1.14
CA ALA A 107 6.76 -6.68 -1.81
C ALA A 107 6.24 -6.57 -3.25
N THR A 108 6.19 -7.66 -4.01
CA THR A 108 5.65 -7.66 -5.38
C THR A 108 4.14 -7.37 -5.39
N ILE A 109 3.38 -7.98 -4.48
CA ILE A 109 1.95 -7.68 -4.30
C ILE A 109 1.76 -6.19 -3.97
N TYR A 110 2.59 -5.64 -3.09
CA TYR A 110 2.54 -4.23 -2.74
C TYR A 110 2.86 -3.32 -3.93
N VAL A 111 3.88 -3.64 -4.74
CA VAL A 111 4.19 -2.90 -5.98
C VAL A 111 3.00 -2.94 -6.96
N LEU A 112 2.40 -4.11 -7.19
CA LEU A 112 1.24 -4.25 -8.07
C LEU A 112 0.06 -3.41 -7.56
N SER A 113 -0.19 -3.41 -6.26
CA SER A 113 -1.23 -2.58 -5.65
C SER A 113 -0.95 -1.07 -5.80
N CYS A 114 0.30 -0.63 -5.65
CA CYS A 114 0.70 0.76 -5.83
C CYS A 114 0.58 1.20 -7.30
N LEU A 115 0.90 0.32 -8.25
CA LEU A 115 0.66 0.56 -9.67
C LEU A 115 -0.83 0.66 -9.97
N GLY A 116 -1.66 -0.20 -9.36
CA GLY A 116 -3.12 -0.10 -9.40
C GLY A 116 -3.62 1.26 -8.91
N LEU A 117 -3.10 1.75 -7.78
CA LEU A 117 -3.40 3.08 -7.26
C LEU A 117 -3.02 4.18 -8.25
N LEU A 118 -1.84 4.11 -8.87
CA LEU A 118 -1.39 5.10 -9.85
C LEU A 118 -2.28 5.09 -11.11
N ILE A 119 -2.61 3.91 -11.64
CA ILE A 119 -3.50 3.79 -12.81
C ILE A 119 -4.90 4.28 -12.45
N GLY A 120 -5.40 3.94 -11.26
CA GLY A 120 -6.71 4.37 -10.75
C GLY A 120 -6.80 5.89 -10.60
N THR A 121 -5.75 6.53 -10.07
CA THR A 121 -5.68 8.00 -9.92
C THR A 121 -5.59 8.71 -11.27
N LEU A 122 -4.86 8.16 -12.24
CA LEU A 122 -4.74 8.75 -13.58
C LEU A 122 -6.01 8.57 -14.43
N ARG A 123 -6.63 7.39 -14.39
CA ARG A 123 -7.84 7.06 -15.16
C ARG A 123 -9.15 7.38 -14.45
N ASN A 124 -9.11 7.91 -13.22
CA ASN A 124 -10.28 8.18 -12.36
C ASN A 124 -11.21 6.96 -12.20
N ARG A 125 -10.65 5.75 -12.17
CA ARG A 125 -11.40 4.49 -11.98
C ARG A 125 -11.29 4.06 -10.52
N HIS A 126 -12.40 4.06 -9.80
CA HIS A 126 -12.42 3.78 -8.35
C HIS A 126 -12.10 2.31 -8.02
N GLU A 127 -12.33 1.37 -8.94
CA GLU A 127 -12.09 -0.08 -8.78
C GLU A 127 -10.64 -0.40 -8.37
N PHE A 128 -9.65 0.33 -8.91
CA PHE A 128 -8.23 0.05 -8.68
C PHE A 128 -7.70 0.58 -7.33
N PHE A 129 -8.49 1.33 -6.57
CA PHE A 129 -8.09 1.84 -5.26
C PHE A 129 -8.23 0.79 -4.15
N ILE A 130 -9.17 -0.14 -4.31
CA ILE A 130 -9.54 -1.10 -3.26
C ILE A 130 -8.35 -2.00 -2.88
N PRO A 131 -7.62 -2.62 -3.83
CA PRO A 131 -6.51 -3.50 -3.48
C PRO A 131 -5.44 -2.80 -2.65
N TRP A 132 -5.06 -1.58 -3.02
CA TRP A 132 -4.06 -0.80 -2.29
C TRP A 132 -4.54 -0.43 -0.88
N MET A 133 -5.79 0.03 -0.73
CA MET A 133 -6.33 0.40 0.59
C MET A 133 -6.37 -0.78 1.56
N VAL A 134 -6.65 -1.99 1.06
CA VAL A 134 -6.67 -3.22 1.86
C VAL A 134 -5.25 -3.62 2.26
N VAL A 135 -4.30 -3.63 1.31
CA VAL A 135 -2.91 -3.98 1.59
C VAL A 135 -2.26 -2.99 2.57
N ASP A 136 -2.47 -1.69 2.40
CA ASP A 136 -1.93 -0.65 3.29
C ASP A 136 -2.57 -0.72 4.70
N PHE A 137 -3.84 -1.10 4.80
CA PHE A 137 -4.49 -1.33 6.10
C PHE A 137 -3.88 -2.51 6.86
N PHE A 138 -3.70 -3.67 6.22
CA PHE A 138 -3.04 -4.80 6.88
C PHE A 138 -1.55 -4.51 7.14
N GLY A 139 -0.87 -3.82 6.24
CA GLY A 139 0.52 -3.40 6.41
C GLY A 139 0.70 -2.48 7.63
N THR A 140 -0.19 -1.51 7.81
CA THR A 140 -0.16 -0.62 8.97
C THR A 140 -0.40 -1.37 10.28
N LEU A 141 -1.35 -2.32 10.31
CA LEU A 141 -1.58 -3.19 11.49
C LEU A 141 -0.35 -4.03 11.84
N ILE A 142 0.28 -4.68 10.85
CA ILE A 142 1.50 -5.47 11.06
C ILE A 142 2.62 -4.55 11.57
N SER A 143 2.82 -3.38 10.96
CA SER A 143 3.86 -2.44 11.39
C SER A 143 3.63 -1.94 12.83
N ALA A 144 2.38 -1.66 13.21
CA ALA A 144 2.04 -1.26 14.57
C ALA A 144 2.31 -2.40 15.57
N SER A 145 1.99 -3.65 15.22
CA SER A 145 2.26 -4.82 16.06
C SER A 145 3.76 -5.00 16.30
N VAL A 146 4.60 -4.80 15.28
CA VAL A 146 6.05 -4.88 15.37
C VAL A 146 6.60 -3.73 16.23
N MET A 147 6.11 -2.50 16.04
CA MET A 147 6.52 -1.35 16.86
C MET A 147 6.21 -1.56 18.34
N ILE A 148 5.06 -2.16 18.66
CA ILE A 148 4.68 -2.50 20.03
C ILE A 148 5.59 -3.61 20.58
N ALA A 149 5.83 -4.67 19.81
CA ALA A 149 6.70 -5.77 20.22
C ALA A 149 8.13 -5.30 20.53
N VAL A 150 8.69 -4.43 19.68
CA VAL A 150 10.00 -3.80 19.91
C VAL A 150 9.97 -2.89 21.14
N GLY A 151 8.87 -2.16 21.35
CA GLY A 151 8.67 -1.31 22.52
C GLY A 151 8.63 -2.08 23.86
N TYR A 152 8.26 -3.36 23.87
CA TYR A 152 8.33 -4.18 25.09
C TYR A 152 9.74 -4.74 25.37
N ASN A 153 10.64 -4.72 24.37
CA ASN A 153 11.99 -5.22 24.55
C ASN A 153 12.88 -4.15 25.19
N LYS A 154 13.30 -4.38 26.44
CA LYS A 154 14.12 -3.44 27.22
C LYS A 154 15.47 -3.11 26.57
N VAL A 155 15.97 -4.00 25.70
CA VAL A 155 17.23 -3.79 24.96
C VAL A 155 17.11 -2.69 23.92
N ALA A 156 15.90 -2.45 23.37
CA ALA A 156 15.68 -1.44 22.34
C ALA A 156 15.92 0.00 22.84
N TYR A 157 15.79 0.23 24.15
CA TYR A 157 15.94 1.55 24.77
C TYR A 157 17.38 1.92 25.14
N TYR A 158 18.35 1.03 24.91
CA TYR A 158 19.74 1.26 25.30
C TYR A 158 20.42 2.34 24.43
N GLY A 159 19.96 2.53 23.19
CA GLY A 159 20.50 3.52 22.25
C GLY A 159 19.65 4.77 22.04
N ILE A 160 18.32 4.67 22.20
CA ILE A 160 17.36 5.76 21.95
C ILE A 160 16.50 5.91 23.19
N GLY A 161 16.41 7.13 23.73
CA GLY A 161 15.58 7.40 24.90
C GLY A 161 14.13 6.97 24.66
N GLN A 162 13.50 6.33 25.65
CA GLN A 162 12.15 5.77 25.55
C GLN A 162 11.13 6.74 24.93
N TRP A 163 11.15 8.02 25.35
CA TRP A 163 10.27 9.05 24.81
C TRP A 163 10.50 9.37 23.33
N GLN A 164 11.74 9.29 22.86
CA GLN A 164 12.08 9.54 21.45
C GLN A 164 11.59 8.41 20.55
N TYR A 165 11.73 7.15 21.00
CA TYR A 165 11.21 5.99 20.27
C TYR A 165 9.69 6.07 20.12
N TRP A 166 8.96 6.26 21.23
CA TRP A 166 7.51 6.36 21.20
C TRP A 166 7.02 7.59 20.41
N GLY A 167 7.73 8.72 20.51
CA GLY A 167 7.45 9.90 19.70
C GLY A 167 7.61 9.64 18.20
N PHE A 168 8.70 8.98 17.79
CA PHE A 168 8.94 8.63 16.39
C PHE A 168 7.88 7.65 15.86
N CYS A 169 7.58 6.59 16.60
CA CYS A 169 6.52 5.64 16.24
C CYS A 169 5.14 6.31 16.10
N ALA A 170 4.81 7.23 17.01
CA ALA A 170 3.55 7.97 16.95
C ALA A 170 3.47 8.85 15.70
N VAL A 171 4.53 9.60 15.37
CA VAL A 171 4.59 10.45 14.16
C VAL A 171 4.48 9.61 12.90
N MET A 172 5.22 8.50 12.81
CA MET A 172 5.17 7.60 11.67
C MET A 172 3.79 6.97 11.47
N THR A 173 3.14 6.57 12.56
CA THR A 173 1.78 6.01 12.51
C THR A 173 0.77 7.07 12.08
N ALA A 174 0.84 8.28 12.66
CA ALA A 174 -0.03 9.38 12.30
C ALA A 174 0.11 9.76 10.82
N PHE A 175 1.33 9.82 10.30
CA PHE A 175 1.58 10.11 8.89
C PHE A 175 0.96 9.05 7.95
N ASN A 176 1.09 7.76 8.27
CA ASN A 176 0.45 6.70 7.50
C ASN A 176 -1.07 6.80 7.53
N ILE A 177 -1.67 7.09 8.69
CA ILE A 177 -3.11 7.29 8.82
C ILE A 177 -3.58 8.48 7.96
N VAL A 178 -2.84 9.60 7.96
CA VAL A 178 -3.18 10.77 7.15
C VAL A 178 -3.16 10.43 5.65
N ILE A 179 -2.11 9.75 5.17
CA ILE A 179 -2.03 9.30 3.78
C ILE A 179 -3.23 8.43 3.42
N TRP A 180 -3.52 7.43 4.26
CA TRP A 180 -4.64 6.52 4.04
C TRP A 180 -5.98 7.25 3.99
N MET A 181 -6.18 8.25 4.87
CA MET A 181 -7.37 9.08 4.91
C MET A 181 -7.53 9.95 3.65
N VAL A 182 -6.44 10.54 3.15
CA VAL A 182 -6.46 11.32 1.89
C VAL A 182 -6.88 10.45 0.72
N VAL A 183 -6.27 9.27 0.56
CA VAL A 183 -6.62 8.32 -0.52
C VAL A 183 -8.05 7.82 -0.38
N ARG A 184 -8.49 7.48 0.84
CA ARG A 184 -9.87 7.04 1.09
C ARG A 184 -10.89 8.13 0.75
N MET A 185 -10.58 9.39 1.06
CA MET A 185 -11.47 10.50 0.75
C MET A 185 -11.54 10.75 -0.75
N PHE A 186 -10.43 10.61 -1.49
CA PHE A 186 -10.43 10.63 -2.96
C PHE A 186 -11.27 9.50 -3.54
N TYR A 187 -11.12 8.28 -3.01
CA TYR A 187 -11.94 7.14 -3.39
C TYR A 187 -13.43 7.39 -3.17
N LYS A 188 -13.83 7.89 -1.98
CA LYS A 188 -15.23 8.23 -1.69
C LYS A 188 -15.77 9.30 -2.65
N ASN A 189 -14.96 10.31 -2.96
CA ASN A 189 -15.35 11.36 -3.91
C ASN A 189 -15.59 10.77 -5.31
N LEU A 190 -14.69 9.90 -5.80
CA LEU A 190 -14.89 9.22 -7.09
C LEU A 190 -16.15 8.34 -7.12
N VAL A 191 -16.44 7.61 -6.04
CA VAL A 191 -17.67 6.79 -5.93
C VAL A 191 -18.91 7.68 -5.91
N HIS A 192 -18.87 8.80 -5.20
CA HIS A 192 -19.99 9.75 -5.18
C HIS A 192 -20.26 10.33 -6.57
N MET A 193 -19.21 10.77 -7.27
CA MET A 193 -19.32 11.34 -8.62
C MET A 193 -19.78 10.31 -9.66
N THR A 194 -19.38 9.04 -9.52
CA THR A 194 -19.86 7.97 -10.41
C THR A 194 -21.34 7.64 -10.16
N LYS A 195 -21.79 7.59 -8.90
CA LYS A 195 -23.21 7.44 -8.58
C LYS A 195 -24.05 8.61 -9.09
N LEU A 196 -23.59 9.85 -8.93
CA LEU A 196 -24.26 11.02 -9.50
C LEU A 196 -24.36 10.93 -11.02
N ARG A 197 -23.29 10.46 -11.69
CA ARG A 197 -23.31 10.23 -13.14
C ARG A 197 -24.33 9.16 -13.53
N GLU A 198 -24.46 8.08 -12.78
CA GLU A 198 -25.46 7.03 -13.04
C GLU A 198 -26.90 7.53 -12.83
N VAL A 199 -27.14 8.29 -11.76
CA VAL A 199 -28.46 8.89 -11.45
C VAL A 199 -28.84 9.97 -12.47
N ALA A 200 -27.89 10.77 -12.94
CA ALA A 200 -28.13 11.76 -14.00
C ALA A 200 -28.43 11.12 -15.37
N VAL A 201 -28.17 9.81 -15.53
CA VAL A 201 -28.39 9.06 -16.77
C VAL A 201 -29.74 8.33 -16.79
N VAL A 202 -30.60 8.54 -15.77
CA VAL A 202 -31.97 7.98 -15.75
C VAL A 202 -32.71 8.36 -17.04
N ALA A 203 -33.10 7.33 -17.79
CA ALA A 203 -33.82 7.46 -19.04
C ALA A 203 -35.15 8.19 -18.80
N ILE A 204 -35.34 9.31 -19.49
CA ILE A 204 -36.62 10.02 -19.49
C ILE A 204 -37.62 9.11 -20.21
N PRO A 205 -38.73 8.69 -19.56
CA PRO A 205 -39.77 7.96 -20.26
C PRO A 205 -40.27 8.83 -21.42
N CYS A 206 -40.14 8.32 -22.65
CA CYS A 206 -40.70 9.01 -23.80
C CYS A 206 -42.21 9.18 -23.58
N PRO A 207 -42.76 10.40 -23.72
CA PRO A 207 -44.20 10.58 -23.71
C PRO A 207 -44.84 9.72 -24.81
N SER A 208 -45.92 9.02 -24.47
CA SER A 208 -46.71 8.25 -25.43
C SER A 208 -47.11 9.16 -26.61
N PRO A 209 -47.07 8.68 -27.87
CA PRO A 209 -47.45 9.48 -29.02
C PRO A 209 -48.88 9.99 -28.85
N GLY A 210 -49.03 11.28 -28.50
CA GLY A 210 -50.32 11.93 -28.24
C GLY A 210 -50.41 12.76 -26.95
N SER A 211 -49.48 12.65 -26.00
CA SER A 211 -49.53 13.48 -24.79
C SER A 211 -49.03 14.91 -25.04
N LYS A 212 -49.90 15.92 -24.86
CA LYS A 212 -49.59 17.36 -24.99
C LYS A 212 -48.80 17.96 -23.80
N GLN A 213 -48.31 17.13 -22.88
CA GLN A 213 -47.40 17.60 -21.84
C GLN A 213 -45.97 17.51 -22.40
N ILE A 214 -45.38 18.66 -22.68
CA ILE A 214 -43.93 18.81 -22.84
C ILE A 214 -43.43 19.17 -21.44
N PRO A 215 -42.93 18.22 -20.63
CA PRO A 215 -42.24 18.63 -19.44
C PRO A 215 -40.82 19.02 -19.86
N TYR A 216 -40.33 20.13 -19.34
CA TYR A 216 -38.94 20.61 -19.41
C TYR A 216 -38.53 21.36 -20.70
N HIS A 217 -37.93 22.53 -20.51
CA HIS A 217 -37.26 23.31 -21.54
C HIS A 217 -36.00 22.55 -22.00
N PHE A 218 -36.14 21.65 -22.97
CA PHE A 218 -35.00 20.97 -23.58
C PHE A 218 -34.24 21.92 -24.49
N ARG A 219 -33.00 22.24 -24.14
CA ARG A 219 -32.07 22.93 -25.04
C ARG A 219 -31.18 21.90 -25.72
N LYS A 220 -31.19 21.89 -27.06
CA LYS A 220 -30.50 20.89 -27.91
C LYS A 220 -29.00 20.76 -27.61
N GLU A 221 -28.37 21.83 -27.14
CA GLU A 221 -26.96 21.87 -26.75
C GLU A 221 -26.59 21.03 -25.52
N ASN A 222 -27.57 20.64 -24.70
CA ASN A 222 -27.34 19.82 -23.51
C ASN A 222 -27.57 18.32 -23.75
N MET A 223 -27.82 17.90 -24.99
CA MET A 223 -28.07 16.50 -25.32
C MET A 223 -26.86 15.86 -26.01
N HIS A 224 -26.41 14.71 -25.52
CA HIS A 224 -25.39 13.90 -26.18
C HIS A 224 -25.89 12.48 -26.46
N LEU A 225 -25.42 11.92 -27.57
CA LEU A 225 -25.75 10.55 -27.99
C LEU A 225 -24.83 9.57 -27.26
N SER A 226 -25.42 8.58 -26.59
CA SER A 226 -24.73 7.47 -25.92
C SER A 226 -25.36 6.16 -26.38
N ASP A 227 -24.74 5.00 -26.10
CA ASP A 227 -25.15 3.65 -26.55
C ASP A 227 -26.55 3.16 -26.11
N GLY A 228 -27.43 4.06 -25.64
CA GLY A 228 -28.83 3.81 -25.35
C GLY A 228 -29.77 4.96 -25.73
N GLY A 229 -29.36 5.88 -26.61
CA GLY A 229 -30.19 6.99 -27.10
C GLY A 229 -29.70 8.38 -26.70
N LEU A 230 -30.52 9.41 -26.97
CA LEU A 230 -30.26 10.80 -26.56
C LEU A 230 -30.38 10.94 -25.04
N LYS A 231 -29.31 11.44 -24.41
CA LYS A 231 -29.28 11.75 -22.97
C LYS A 231 -29.14 13.26 -22.76
N HIS A 232 -29.97 13.83 -21.89
CA HIS A 232 -29.89 15.24 -21.50
C HIS A 232 -28.97 15.39 -20.28
N ILE A 233 -28.00 16.29 -20.36
CA ILE A 233 -27.21 16.69 -19.20
C ILE A 233 -28.09 17.63 -18.37
N LEU A 234 -28.56 17.14 -17.23
CA LEU A 234 -29.18 17.98 -16.20
C LEU A 234 -28.10 18.86 -15.54
N PHE A 235 -27.57 19.85 -16.27
CA PHE A 235 -26.96 21.01 -15.64
C PHE A 235 -28.08 21.97 -15.25
N ASP A 236 -28.87 21.58 -14.26
CA ASP A 236 -29.77 22.51 -13.58
C ASP A 236 -29.84 22.20 -12.09
N SER A 237 -28.66 22.30 -11.48
CA SER A 237 -28.53 22.70 -10.09
C SER A 237 -27.23 23.48 -10.02
N ASN A 238 -27.33 24.81 -9.99
CA ASN A 238 -26.49 25.79 -9.28
C ASN A 238 -25.07 25.43 -8.74
N GLU A 239 -24.32 24.52 -9.37
CA GLU A 239 -23.01 24.02 -8.92
C GLU A 239 -21.84 24.61 -9.72
N ALA A 240 -22.10 25.64 -10.54
CA ALA A 240 -21.07 26.42 -11.22
C ALA A 240 -20.21 27.29 -10.27
N ASN A 241 -20.41 27.19 -8.95
CA ASN A 241 -19.66 27.95 -7.94
C ASN A 241 -18.63 27.13 -7.13
N TYR A 242 -18.30 25.90 -7.53
CA TYR A 242 -17.22 25.14 -6.87
C TYR A 242 -15.86 25.22 -7.60
N LEU A 243 -15.73 26.12 -8.58
CA LEU A 243 -14.46 26.45 -9.24
C LEU A 243 -14.15 27.95 -9.11
N VAL A 244 -14.06 28.43 -7.87
CA VAL A 244 -13.19 29.57 -7.46
C VAL A 244 -12.58 29.22 -6.12
#